data_AF-A0A970WQF9-F1
#
_entry.id   AF-A0A970WQF9-F1
#
_cell.length_a   1.000
_cell.length_b   1.000
_cell.length_c   1.000
_cell.angle_alpha   90.00
_cell.angle_beta   90.00
_cell.angle_gamma   90.00
#
_symmetry.space_group_name_H-M   'P 1'
#
loop_
_entity.id
_entity.type
_entity.pdbx_description
1 polymer ?
#
loop_
_entity_poly.entity_id
_entity_poly.type
_entity_poly.pdbx_seq_one_letter_code
_entity_poly.pdbx_strand_id
1 'polypeptide(L)'
;MDARDQHELPRSTLRAGVNYLRNRWEAFERFLEDGRISIDSNRTEAAIKGPVMGKKTWLFLASEQAGETAAIFYTLTMSCKRHCIDVQAYFRDVFRRIRTATSA
;
A
#
# COMPACT_ATOMS: atom_id res chain seq x y z
N MET A 1 13.87 -29.34 -11.59
CA MET A 1 13.07 -28.87 -12.74
C MET A 1 12.07 -29.97 -13.01
N ASP A 2 10.84 -29.78 -12.56
CA ASP A 2 9.78 -30.77 -12.73
C ASP A 2 9.40 -30.84 -14.22
N ALA A 3 9.14 -32.04 -14.73
CA ALA A 3 8.95 -32.33 -16.16
C ALA A 3 7.81 -31.56 -16.86
N ARG A 4 7.07 -30.69 -16.14
CA ARG A 4 5.98 -29.84 -16.64
C ARG A 4 6.46 -28.45 -17.09
N ASP A 5 7.64 -27.99 -16.64
CA ASP A 5 8.21 -26.68 -16.98
C ASP A 5 8.75 -26.59 -18.43
N GLN A 6 8.85 -27.73 -19.12
CA GLN A 6 9.52 -27.84 -20.43
C GLN A 6 8.67 -27.36 -21.61
N HIS A 7 7.36 -27.14 -21.44
CA HIS A 7 6.45 -26.77 -22.52
C HIS A 7 6.22 -25.26 -22.67
N GLU A 8 6.80 -24.43 -21.80
CA GLU A 8 6.62 -22.98 -21.83
C GLU A 8 7.86 -22.23 -22.32
N LEU A 9 7.64 -21.31 -23.26
CA LEU A 9 8.67 -20.44 -23.82
C LEU A 9 9.42 -19.71 -22.70
N PRO A 10 10.75 -19.57 -22.79
CA PRO A 10 11.57 -19.11 -21.68
C PRO A 10 11.30 -17.69 -21.17
N ARG A 11 10.45 -16.92 -21.86
CA ARG A 11 10.01 -15.57 -21.50
C ARG A 11 8.48 -15.43 -21.45
N SER A 12 7.73 -16.49 -21.17
CA SER A 12 6.28 -16.38 -21.00
C SER A 12 5.93 -15.55 -19.75
N THR A 13 4.90 -14.71 -19.83
CA THR A 13 4.36 -13.96 -18.67
C THR A 13 3.83 -14.90 -17.60
N LEU A 14 3.30 -16.06 -18.00
CA LEU A 14 2.80 -17.08 -17.10
C LEU A 14 3.93 -17.69 -16.26
N ARG A 15 5.05 -18.06 -16.88
CA ARG A 15 6.23 -18.56 -16.16
C ARG A 15 6.80 -17.53 -15.20
N ALA A 16 6.80 -16.25 -15.58
CA ALA A 16 7.20 -15.18 -14.67
C ALA A 16 6.26 -15.09 -13.45
N GLY A 17 4.95 -15.21 -13.65
CA GLY A 17 3.96 -15.25 -12.57
C GLY A 17 4.12 -16.46 -11.64
N VAL A 18 4.31 -17.65 -12.20
CA VAL A 18 4.54 -18.89 -11.43
C VAL A 18 5.82 -18.80 -10.61
N ASN A 19 6.90 -18.31 -11.20
CA ASN A 19 8.17 -18.11 -10.48
C ASN A 19 8.03 -17.05 -9.38
N TYR A 20 7.29 -15.97 -9.61
CA TYR A 20 7.02 -14.95 -8.60
C TYR A 20 6.24 -15.53 -7.40
N LEU A 21 5.20 -16.31 -7.66
CA LEU A 21 4.44 -17.04 -6.63
C LEU A 21 5.36 -17.96 -5.83
N ARG A 22 6.12 -18.81 -6.53
CA ARG A 22 7.02 -19.79 -5.91
C ARG A 22 8.10 -19.14 -5.04
N ASN A 23 8.69 -18.03 -5.49
CA ASN A 23 9.69 -17.30 -4.72
C ASN A 23 9.13 -16.61 -3.47
N ARG A 24 7.80 -16.49 -3.35
CA ARG A 24 7.11 -15.84 -2.22
C ARG A 24 6.18 -16.81 -1.49
N TRP A 25 6.41 -18.11 -1.62
CA TRP A 25 5.52 -19.15 -1.10
C TRP A 25 5.17 -18.98 0.38
N GLU A 26 6.16 -18.68 1.23
CA GLU A 26 5.95 -18.43 2.67
C GLU A 26 4.95 -17.28 2.94
N ALA A 27 5.01 -16.21 2.16
CA ALA A 27 4.07 -15.10 2.29
C ALA A 27 2.66 -15.48 1.80
N PHE A 28 2.59 -16.34 0.77
CA PHE A 28 1.32 -16.83 0.24
C PHE A 28 0.62 -17.81 1.18
N GLU A 29 1.34 -18.61 1.96
CA GLU A 29 0.72 -19.57 2.89
C GLU A 29 0.30 -18.95 4.23
N ARG A 30 0.69 -17.70 4.52
CA ARG A 30 0.44 -17.03 5.81
C ARG A 30 -1.04 -17.00 6.22
N PHE A 31 -1.98 -16.98 5.27
CA PHE A 31 -3.41 -17.02 5.55
C PHE A 31 -3.89 -18.38 6.11
N LEU A 32 -3.13 -19.46 5.88
CA LEU A 32 -3.39 -20.78 6.45
C LEU A 32 -3.06 -20.82 7.95
N GLU A 33 -2.17 -19.94 8.40
CA GLU A 33 -1.73 -19.86 9.80
C GLU A 33 -2.60 -18.91 10.64
N ASP A 34 -3.11 -17.82 10.03
CA ASP A 34 -4.01 -16.86 10.69
C ASP A 34 -5.21 -16.51 9.79
N GLY A 35 -6.40 -16.99 10.17
CA GLY A 35 -7.65 -16.75 9.45
C GLY A 35 -8.12 -15.28 9.43
N ARG A 36 -7.45 -14.37 10.14
CA ARG A 36 -7.66 -12.92 10.02
C ARG A 36 -7.04 -12.34 8.75
N ILE A 37 -6.06 -13.04 8.18
CA ILE A 37 -5.39 -12.66 6.94
C ILE A 37 -6.25 -13.16 5.77
N SER A 38 -6.63 -12.25 4.88
CA SER A 38 -7.36 -12.63 3.66
C SER A 38 -6.41 -13.31 2.66
N ILE A 39 -6.92 -14.30 1.93
CA ILE A 39 -6.17 -15.01 0.87
C ILE A 39 -5.79 -14.07 -0.28
N ASP A 40 -6.58 -13.02 -0.50
CA ASP A 40 -6.38 -12.03 -1.55
C ASP A 40 -5.93 -10.66 -1.01
N SER A 41 -5.34 -9.87 -1.88
CA SER A 41 -4.87 -8.50 -1.60
C SER A 41 -5.92 -7.42 -1.88
N ASN A 42 -7.20 -7.75 -2.18
CA ASN A 42 -8.15 -6.76 -2.69
C ASN A 42 -8.35 -5.58 -1.72
N ARG A 43 -8.38 -5.84 -0.41
CA ARG A 43 -8.53 -4.78 0.60
C ARG A 43 -7.36 -3.80 0.56
N THR A 44 -6.14 -4.33 0.39
CA THR A 44 -4.91 -3.53 0.30
C THR A 44 -4.88 -2.76 -1.01
N GLU A 45 -5.20 -3.42 -2.14
CA GLU A 45 -5.26 -2.80 -3.46
C GLU A 45 -6.31 -1.67 -3.52
N ALA A 46 -7.50 -1.92 -2.98
CA ALA A 46 -8.55 -0.91 -2.87
C ALA A 46 -8.10 0.28 -2.02
N ALA A 47 -7.38 0.05 -0.93
CA ALA A 47 -6.83 1.12 -0.10
C ALA A 47 -5.81 1.96 -0.88
N ILE A 48 -4.85 1.36 -1.57
CA ILE A 48 -3.80 2.10 -2.31
C ILE A 48 -4.31 2.76 -3.60
N LYS A 49 -5.46 2.31 -4.14
CA LYS A 49 -6.01 2.81 -5.40
C LYS A 49 -6.27 4.32 -5.37
N GLY A 50 -6.75 4.85 -4.25
CA GLY A 50 -7.02 6.29 -4.07
C GLY A 50 -5.79 7.16 -4.36
N PRO A 51 -4.67 6.98 -3.63
CA PRO A 51 -3.42 7.67 -3.90
C PRO A 51 -2.87 7.42 -5.30
N VAL A 52 -2.91 6.18 -5.80
CA VAL A 52 -2.39 5.84 -7.13
C VAL A 52 -3.14 6.61 -8.22
N MET A 53 -4.46 6.75 -8.10
CA MET A 53 -5.24 7.59 -9.02
C MET A 53 -4.96 9.08 -8.81
N GLY A 54 -4.86 9.53 -7.55
CA GLY A 54 -4.58 10.92 -7.20
C GLY A 54 -3.24 11.45 -7.74
N LYS A 55 -2.20 10.60 -7.82
CA LYS A 55 -0.90 10.94 -8.39
C LYS A 55 -0.97 11.53 -9.80
N LYS A 56 -1.96 11.13 -10.62
CA LYS A 56 -2.16 11.68 -11.98
C LYS A 56 -2.86 13.05 -11.99
N THR A 57 -3.63 13.36 -10.94
CA THR A 57 -4.37 14.63 -10.81
C THR A 57 -3.53 15.71 -10.12
N TRP A 58 -2.49 15.31 -9.40
CA TRP A 58 -1.64 16.21 -8.63
C TRP A 58 -0.62 16.91 -9.53
N LEU A 59 -1.10 17.95 -10.23
CA LEU A 59 -0.31 18.90 -11.01
C LEU A 59 0.80 19.62 -10.19
N PHE A 60 0.82 19.46 -8.86
CA PHE A 60 1.71 20.16 -7.93
C PHE A 60 2.76 19.26 -7.25
N LEU A 61 2.85 17.98 -7.63
CA LEU A 61 4.01 17.14 -7.30
C LEU A 61 5.21 17.50 -8.19
N ALA A 62 5.69 18.73 -8.08
CA ALA A 62 6.80 19.23 -8.90
C ALA A 62 8.19 18.91 -8.31
N SER A 63 8.25 18.33 -7.10
CA SER A 63 9.50 17.98 -6.41
C SER A 63 9.37 16.71 -5.57
N GLU A 64 10.49 16.05 -5.30
CA GLU A 64 10.59 14.88 -4.42
C GLU A 64 10.03 15.17 -3.02
N GLN A 65 10.37 16.34 -2.46
CA GLN A 65 9.89 16.79 -1.15
C GLN A 65 8.36 16.96 -1.10
N ALA A 66 7.74 17.42 -2.20
CA ALA A 66 6.28 17.48 -2.30
C ALA A 66 5.68 16.06 -2.33
N GLY A 67 6.38 15.10 -2.96
CA GLY A 67 6.08 13.66 -2.95
C GLY A 67 6.01 13.07 -1.56
N GLU A 68 7.07 13.27 -0.79
CA GLU A 68 7.17 12.78 0.58
C GLU A 68 6.09 13.38 1.47
N THR A 69 5.91 14.71 1.39
CA THR A 69 4.88 15.41 2.16
C THR A 69 3.49 14.85 1.87
N ALA A 70 3.18 14.64 0.59
CA ALA A 70 1.88 14.12 0.20
C ALA A 70 1.69 12.63 0.59
N ALA A 71 2.76 11.84 0.61
CA ALA A 71 2.75 10.48 1.13
C ALA A 71 2.44 10.44 2.65
N ILE A 72 3.01 11.38 3.42
CA ILE A 72 2.71 11.54 4.85
C ILE A 72 1.22 11.85 5.05
N PHE A 73 0.69 12.85 4.33
CA PHE A 73 -0.73 13.22 4.44
C PHE A 73 -1.67 12.08 4.08
N TYR A 74 -1.37 11.31 3.03
CA TYR A 74 -2.18 10.14 2.67
C TYR A 74 -2.12 9.06 3.74
N THR A 75 -0.94 8.77 4.27
CA THR A 75 -0.76 7.76 5.32
C THR A 75 -1.61 8.10 6.54
N LEU A 76 -1.58 9.36 6.99
CA LEU A 76 -2.40 9.85 8.10
C LEU A 76 -3.90 9.78 7.79
N THR A 77 -4.30 10.25 6.61
CA THR A 77 -5.71 10.23 6.18
C THR A 77 -6.27 8.81 6.09
N MET A 78 -5.52 7.89 5.51
CA MET A 78 -5.91 6.48 5.40
C MET A 78 -5.98 5.80 6.76
N SER A 79 -5.03 6.08 7.64
CA SER A 79 -5.07 5.58 9.00
C SER A 79 -6.35 6.05 9.72
N CYS A 80 -6.68 7.34 9.64
CA CYS A 80 -7.92 7.88 10.20
C CYS A 80 -9.15 7.14 9.65
N LYS A 81 -9.24 6.98 8.33
CA LYS A 81 -10.34 6.24 7.70
C LYS A 81 -10.42 4.79 8.15
N ARG A 82 -9.28 4.10 8.27
CA ARG A 82 -9.20 2.71 8.74
C ARG A 82 -9.68 2.54 10.18
N HIS A 83 -9.44 3.56 11.02
CA HIS A 83 -9.84 3.58 12.42
C HIS A 83 -11.19 4.27 12.66
N CYS A 84 -11.94 4.60 11.61
CA CYS A 84 -13.22 5.32 11.70
C CYS A 84 -13.11 6.66 12.46
N ILE A 85 -11.98 7.34 12.33
CA ILE A 85 -11.72 8.66 12.91
C ILE A 85 -12.03 9.73 11.86
N ASP A 86 -12.74 10.80 12.26
CA ASP A 86 -12.95 11.96 11.41
C ASP A 86 -11.61 12.64 11.07
N VAL A 87 -11.28 12.65 9.78
CA VAL A 87 -10.00 13.13 9.27
C VAL A 87 -9.80 14.61 9.59
N GLN A 88 -10.86 15.42 9.47
CA GLN A 88 -10.83 16.85 9.74
C GLN A 88 -10.57 17.14 11.23
N ALA A 89 -11.26 16.45 12.12
CA ALA A 89 -11.08 16.55 13.57
C ALA A 89 -9.66 16.14 13.97
N TYR A 90 -9.15 15.03 13.41
CA TYR A 90 -7.79 14.56 13.66
C TYR A 90 -6.75 15.61 13.29
N PHE A 91 -6.76 16.09 12.04
CA PHE A 91 -5.78 17.10 11.60
C PHE A 91 -5.92 18.41 12.38
N ARG A 92 -7.14 18.83 12.72
CA ARG A 92 -7.38 20.02 13.54
C ARG A 92 -6.77 19.89 14.94
N ASP A 93 -6.91 18.73 15.58
CA ASP A 93 -6.29 18.46 16.87
C ASP A 93 -4.76 18.43 16.77
N VAL A 94 -4.22 17.69 15.79
CA VAL A 94 -2.76 17.60 15.55
C VAL A 94 -2.15 18.98 15.29
N PHE A 95 -2.73 19.79 14.40
CA PHE A 95 -2.21 21.13 14.11
C PHE A 95 -2.27 22.08 15.31
N ARG A 96 -3.29 21.96 16.17
CA ARG A 96 -3.34 22.72 17.43
C ARG A 96 -2.21 22.32 18.38
N ARG A 97 -1.93 21.02 18.49
CA ARG A 97 -0.90 20.47 19.38
C ARG A 97 0.51 20.72 18.90
N ILE A 98 0.76 20.69 17.59
CA ILE A 98 2.08 21.01 17.02
C ILE A 98 2.48 22.44 17.41
N ARG A 99 1.55 23.39 17.34
CA ARG A 99 1.81 24.77 17.78
C ARG A 99 2.17 24.89 19.26
N THR A 100 1.67 24.00 20.11
CA THR A 100 1.99 23.99 21.55
C THR A 100 3.22 23.13 21.89
N ALA A 101 3.58 22.19 21.02
CA ALA A 101 4.74 21.31 21.19
C ALA A 101 6.07 21.98 20.77
N THR A 102 6.01 23.06 19.98
CA THR A 102 7.17 23.88 19.62
C THR A 102 7.49 24.88 20.74
N SER A 103 8.10 24.38 21.81
CA SER A 103 8.91 25.13 22.80
C SER A 103 9.68 24.10 23.64
N ALA A 104 10.73 23.53 23.06
CA ALA A 104 11.81 22.81 23.77
C ALA A 104 13.06 22.83 22.89
#